data_AF-A0A844WUA2-F1
#
_entry.id   AF-A0A844WUA2-F1
#
_cell.length_a   1.000
_cell.length_b   1.000
_cell.length_c   1.000
_cell.angle_alpha   90.00
_cell.angle_beta   90.00
_cell.angle_gamma   90.00
#
_symmetry.space_group_name_H-M   'P 1'
#
loop_
_entity.id
_entity.type
_entity.pdbx_description
1 polymer ?
#
loop_
_entity_poly.entity_id
_entity_poly.type
_entity_poly.pdbx_seq_one_letter_code
_entity_poly.pdbx_strand_id
1 'polypeptide(L)'
;VTLSSGEALGLFAQKSGMKLFANQGDIEVQAQNANLNMAAKQDIKVDSVDGKVTLTATDNITLICGGSYIKVSSEGIELGTQDNIYLKCNVLQKMGGADMNIDNLSLPDIIGDYAVKFICKDKSGKIYANERYIATLPNGKKVQGQTDKNGYTQAFHSVDENETITLELISR
;
A
#
# COMPACT_ATOMS: atom_id res chain seq x y z
N VAL A 1 15.94 11.07 -23.07
CA VAL A 1 15.97 9.75 -23.75
C VAL A 1 14.97 8.86 -23.04
N THR A 2 14.12 8.16 -23.78
CA THR A 2 13.17 7.18 -23.22
C THR A 2 13.61 5.80 -23.66
N LEU A 3 13.66 4.85 -22.73
CA LEU A 3 14.03 3.47 -22.97
C LEU A 3 12.83 2.59 -22.61
N SER A 4 12.40 1.73 -23.53
CA SER A 4 11.28 0.81 -23.34
C SER A 4 11.56 -0.51 -24.06
N SER A 5 11.12 -1.62 -23.50
CA SER A 5 11.23 -2.96 -24.09
C SER A 5 9.90 -3.70 -23.89
N GLY A 6 9.53 -4.54 -24.86
CA GLY A 6 8.34 -5.40 -24.75
C GLY A 6 8.55 -6.61 -23.84
N GLU A 7 9.79 -6.91 -23.45
CA GLU A 7 10.13 -8.05 -22.60
C GLU A 7 11.01 -7.63 -21.43
N ALA A 8 12.30 -7.34 -21.67
CA ALA A 8 13.26 -7.04 -20.62
C ALA A 8 14.24 -5.92 -21.02
N LEU A 9 14.75 -5.22 -20.00
CA LEU A 9 15.89 -4.30 -20.09
C LEU A 9 16.96 -4.75 -19.08
N GLY A 10 18.20 -4.91 -19.56
CA GLY A 10 19.35 -5.25 -18.72
C GLY A 10 20.40 -4.16 -18.78
N LEU A 11 20.88 -3.70 -17.61
CA LEU A 11 21.97 -2.73 -17.48
C LEU A 11 23.09 -3.36 -16.65
N PHE A 12 24.31 -3.35 -17.19
CA PHE A 12 25.47 -3.95 -16.54
C PHE A 12 26.72 -3.07 -16.70
N ALA A 13 27.45 -2.87 -15.60
CA ALA A 13 28.71 -2.14 -15.59
C ALA A 13 29.80 -2.98 -14.90
N GLN A 14 30.89 -3.26 -15.62
CA GLN A 14 31.92 -4.21 -15.16
C GLN A 14 32.91 -3.64 -14.16
N LYS A 15 33.32 -2.36 -14.30
CA LYS A 15 34.45 -1.79 -13.54
C LYS A 15 34.07 -0.58 -12.69
N SER A 16 33.43 0.42 -13.30
CA SER A 16 33.19 1.73 -12.67
C SER A 16 31.82 1.87 -12.00
N GLY A 17 31.03 0.80 -11.98
CA GLY A 17 29.68 0.78 -11.39
C GLY A 17 28.65 1.59 -12.19
N MET A 18 27.50 1.83 -11.57
CA MET A 18 26.41 2.63 -12.11
C MET A 18 26.11 3.80 -11.17
N LYS A 19 25.69 4.93 -11.74
CA LYS A 19 25.25 6.10 -11.00
C LYS A 19 23.93 6.59 -11.59
N LEU A 20 22.92 6.79 -10.74
CA LEU A 20 21.62 7.31 -11.12
C LEU A 20 21.34 8.56 -10.28
N PHE A 21 21.18 9.70 -10.94
CA PHE A 21 20.96 10.99 -10.29
C PHE A 21 19.85 11.77 -11.00
N ALA A 22 19.04 12.48 -10.23
CA ALA A 22 18.14 13.53 -10.71
C ALA A 22 18.54 14.84 -10.03
N ASN A 23 18.79 15.90 -10.81
CA ASN A 23 19.10 17.22 -10.26
C ASN A 23 17.84 17.90 -9.69
N GLN A 24 16.71 17.66 -10.34
CA GLN A 24 15.37 18.10 -9.96
C GLN A 24 14.39 17.00 -10.38
N GLY A 25 13.25 16.93 -9.68
CA GLY A 25 12.24 15.89 -9.89
C GLY A 25 12.57 14.57 -9.17
N ASP A 26 11.56 13.73 -9.06
CA ASP A 26 11.61 12.51 -8.27
C ASP A 26 12.26 11.35 -9.04
N ILE A 27 12.86 10.42 -8.30
CA ILE A 27 13.27 9.11 -8.83
C ILE A 27 12.28 8.09 -8.30
N GLU A 28 11.48 7.50 -9.19
CA GLU A 28 10.56 6.42 -8.86
C GLU A 28 11.10 5.08 -9.36
N VAL A 29 11.13 4.08 -8.49
CA VAL A 29 11.51 2.70 -8.83
C VAL A 29 10.44 1.77 -8.31
N GLN A 30 9.78 1.03 -9.21
CA GLN A 30 8.63 0.19 -8.89
C GLN A 30 8.68 -1.14 -9.64
N ALA A 31 8.19 -2.21 -9.02
CA ALA A 31 7.87 -3.48 -9.66
C ALA A 31 6.37 -3.73 -9.45
N GLN A 32 5.57 -3.58 -10.49
CA GLN A 32 4.10 -3.50 -10.34
C GLN A 32 3.42 -4.87 -10.19
N ASN A 33 4.01 -5.92 -10.77
CA ASN A 33 3.43 -7.27 -10.79
C ASN A 33 4.43 -8.34 -10.29
N ALA A 34 5.52 -7.91 -9.65
CA ALA A 34 6.63 -8.78 -9.24
C ALA A 34 7.42 -8.15 -8.09
N ASN A 35 8.45 -8.86 -7.63
CA ASN A 35 9.31 -8.39 -6.53
C ASN A 35 10.33 -7.36 -7.01
N LEU A 36 10.63 -6.40 -6.13
CA LEU A 36 11.81 -5.52 -6.25
C LEU A 36 12.91 -6.05 -5.32
N ASN A 37 14.04 -6.44 -5.90
CA ASN A 37 15.19 -6.96 -5.14
C ASN A 37 16.37 -5.98 -5.21
N MET A 38 16.89 -5.58 -4.05
CA MET A 38 18.11 -4.75 -3.93
C MET A 38 19.11 -5.46 -3.03
N ALA A 39 20.33 -5.65 -3.51
CA ALA A 39 21.40 -6.31 -2.77
C ALA A 39 22.76 -5.69 -3.08
N ALA A 40 23.64 -5.64 -2.08
CA ALA A 40 25.04 -5.24 -2.22
C ALA A 40 25.94 -6.22 -1.45
N LYS A 41 27.17 -6.40 -1.93
CA LYS A 41 28.19 -7.21 -1.21
C LYS A 41 28.78 -6.47 -0.01
N GLN A 42 28.80 -5.15 -0.08
CA GLN A 42 29.23 -4.25 0.98
C GLN A 42 27.98 -3.54 1.53
N ASP A 43 28.10 -2.29 1.90
CA ASP A 43 27.04 -1.55 2.56
C ASP A 43 25.91 -1.12 1.61
N ILE A 44 24.69 -1.08 2.15
CA ILE A 44 23.55 -0.35 1.57
C ILE A 44 23.28 0.83 2.50
N LYS A 45 23.24 2.04 1.94
CA LYS A 45 22.95 3.28 2.68
C LYS A 45 21.69 3.94 2.11
N VAL A 46 20.75 4.27 3.00
CA VAL A 46 19.51 4.97 2.65
C VAL A 46 19.41 6.19 3.56
N ASP A 47 19.56 7.38 2.98
CA ASP A 47 19.50 8.65 3.70
C ASP A 47 18.44 9.58 3.11
N SER A 48 17.79 10.36 3.97
CA SER A 48 17.04 11.55 3.58
C SER A 48 17.67 12.75 4.28
N VAL A 49 18.04 13.79 3.53
CA VAL A 49 18.76 14.95 4.07
C VAL A 49 17.79 15.91 4.75
N ASP A 50 16.75 16.34 4.02
CA ASP A 50 15.78 17.32 4.51
C ASP A 50 14.39 16.72 4.76
N GLY A 51 14.21 15.41 4.49
CA GLY A 51 12.91 14.74 4.47
C GLY A 51 12.78 13.60 5.47
N LYS A 52 12.07 12.54 5.05
CA LYS A 52 11.81 11.34 5.83
C LYS A 52 12.09 10.07 5.03
N VAL A 53 12.45 9.00 5.73
CA VAL A 53 12.41 7.63 5.19
C VAL A 53 11.13 6.98 5.69
N THR A 54 10.35 6.41 4.78
CA THR A 54 9.10 5.71 5.11
C THR A 54 9.14 4.32 4.48
N LEU A 55 8.95 3.30 5.31
CA LEU A 55 8.82 1.91 4.88
C LEU A 55 7.39 1.48 5.22
N THR A 56 6.66 1.02 4.23
CA THR A 56 5.26 0.62 4.37
C THR A 56 5.05 -0.72 3.68
N ALA A 57 4.34 -1.62 4.34
CA ALA A 57 3.96 -2.92 3.80
C ALA A 57 2.56 -3.28 4.30
N THR A 58 1.79 -3.97 3.47
CA THR A 58 0.45 -4.45 3.85
C THR A 58 0.51 -5.66 4.79
N ASP A 59 1.48 -6.55 4.59
CA ASP A 59 1.61 -7.78 5.37
C ASP A 59 2.57 -7.60 6.56
N ASN A 60 3.87 -7.42 6.28
CA ASN A 60 4.86 -7.21 7.33
C ASN A 60 6.11 -6.45 6.85
N ILE A 61 6.83 -5.88 7.82
CA ILE A 61 8.20 -5.37 7.66
C ILE A 61 9.10 -6.15 8.60
N THR A 62 10.17 -6.75 8.08
CA THR A 62 11.14 -7.51 8.88
C THR A 62 12.56 -6.98 8.65
N LEU A 63 13.23 -6.58 9.73
CA LEU A 63 14.64 -6.17 9.76
C LEU A 63 15.44 -7.26 10.47
N ILE A 64 16.45 -7.84 9.81
CA ILE A 64 17.22 -8.98 10.34
C ILE A 64 18.72 -8.65 10.35
N CYS A 65 19.40 -8.90 11.46
CA CYS A 65 20.84 -8.74 11.60
C CYS A 65 21.42 -9.75 12.59
N GLY A 66 22.35 -10.60 12.14
CA GLY A 66 23.07 -11.54 13.02
C GLY A 66 22.16 -12.49 13.80
N GLY A 67 20.99 -12.85 13.26
CA GLY A 67 19.98 -13.67 13.93
C GLY A 67 19.02 -12.90 14.86
N SER A 68 19.30 -11.63 15.16
CA SER A 68 18.34 -10.73 15.79
C SER A 68 17.41 -10.12 14.75
N TYR A 69 16.18 -9.77 15.14
CA TYR A 69 15.23 -9.14 14.24
C TYR A 69 14.23 -8.20 14.92
N ILE A 70 13.67 -7.31 14.10
CA ILE A 70 12.48 -6.51 14.39
C ILE A 70 11.45 -6.87 13.33
N LYS A 71 10.27 -7.33 13.75
CA LYS A 71 9.15 -7.60 12.85
C LYS A 71 7.97 -6.72 13.23
N VAL A 72 7.36 -6.08 12.23
CA VAL A 72 6.15 -5.27 12.35
C VAL A 72 5.08 -5.89 11.47
N SER A 73 3.94 -6.26 12.05
CA SER A 73 2.80 -6.86 11.34
C SER A 73 1.47 -6.47 12.00
N SER A 74 0.36 -7.01 11.50
CA SER A 74 -0.96 -6.90 12.12
C SER A 74 -1.04 -7.50 13.53
N GLU A 75 -0.09 -8.36 13.92
CA GLU A 75 0.00 -8.95 15.27
C GLU A 75 0.73 -8.02 16.26
N GLY A 76 1.34 -6.94 15.77
CA GLY A 76 2.08 -5.96 16.57
C GLY A 76 3.56 -5.86 16.20
N ILE A 77 4.38 -5.51 17.19
CA ILE A 77 5.84 -5.36 17.05
C ILE A 77 6.53 -6.47 17.85
N GLU A 78 7.38 -7.23 17.18
CA GLU A 78 8.18 -8.32 17.76
C GLU A 78 9.67 -7.96 17.71
N LEU A 79 10.33 -8.04 18.87
CA LEU A 79 11.77 -7.84 19.03
C LEU A 79 12.41 -9.18 19.43
N GLY A 80 13.08 -9.84 18.49
CA GLY A 80 13.70 -11.15 18.72
C GLY A 80 15.22 -11.08 18.75
N THR A 81 15.85 -11.68 19.76
CA THR A 81 17.31 -11.85 19.85
C THR A 81 17.65 -13.01 20.78
N GLN A 82 18.83 -13.62 20.59
CA GLN A 82 19.36 -14.65 21.50
C GLN A 82 19.99 -14.05 22.77
N ASP A 83 20.38 -12.78 22.72
CA ASP A 83 21.07 -12.08 23.80
C ASP A 83 20.16 -10.96 24.36
N ASN A 84 20.74 -9.94 24.97
CA ASN A 84 20.04 -8.88 25.67
C ASN A 84 19.49 -7.81 24.71
N ILE A 85 18.30 -7.30 25.05
CA ILE A 85 17.77 -6.04 24.50
C ILE A 85 18.14 -4.91 25.46
N TYR A 86 18.95 -3.96 25.00
CA TYR A 86 19.34 -2.79 25.80
C TYR A 86 18.46 -1.57 25.48
N LEU A 87 17.60 -1.17 26.41
CA LEU A 87 16.81 0.05 26.33
C LEU A 87 17.46 1.17 27.15
N LYS A 88 18.27 2.02 26.50
CA LYS A 88 18.93 3.16 27.15
C LYS A 88 18.11 4.43 26.91
N CYS A 89 17.27 4.80 27.88
CA CYS A 89 16.38 5.96 27.78
C CYS A 89 16.24 6.70 29.13
N ASN A 90 15.88 7.99 29.07
CA ASN A 90 15.57 8.78 30.27
C ASN A 90 14.23 8.35 30.90
N VAL A 91 13.24 8.07 30.06
CA VAL A 91 11.89 7.65 30.47
C VAL A 91 11.39 6.58 29.49
N LEU A 92 10.87 5.48 30.02
CA LEU A 92 10.11 4.48 29.28
C LEU A 92 8.66 4.49 29.79
N GLN A 93 7.72 4.96 28.97
CA GLN A 93 6.29 4.98 29.30
C GLN A 93 5.54 3.93 28.49
N LYS A 94 4.88 3.01 29.19
CA LYS A 94 3.96 2.06 28.57
C LYS A 94 2.56 2.66 28.56
N MET A 95 2.09 3.05 27.39
CA MET A 95 0.72 3.55 27.17
C MET A 95 -0.25 2.40 26.84
N GLY A 96 -1.53 2.72 26.67
CA GLY A 96 -2.50 1.81 26.07
C GLY A 96 -2.18 1.52 24.59
N GLY A 97 -2.90 0.57 23.98
CA GLY A 97 -2.76 0.29 22.56
C GLY A 97 -3.04 1.54 21.71
N ALA A 98 -2.31 1.68 20.61
CA ALA A 98 -2.49 2.74 19.64
C ALA A 98 -2.53 2.11 18.24
N ASP A 99 -3.46 2.59 17.42
CA ASP A 99 -3.62 2.19 16.04
C ASP A 99 -3.31 3.38 15.12
N MET A 100 -2.56 3.14 14.05
CA MET A 100 -2.36 4.10 12.98
C MET A 100 -3.06 3.55 11.74
N ASN A 101 -3.98 4.33 11.16
CA ASN A 101 -4.60 3.93 9.90
C ASN A 101 -3.53 4.02 8.80
N ILE A 102 -3.12 2.86 8.28
CA ILE A 102 -2.26 2.78 7.11
C ILE A 102 -3.20 2.86 5.91
N ASP A 103 -3.13 3.97 5.17
CA ASP A 103 -3.75 4.02 3.84
C ASP A 103 -3.16 2.85 3.04
N ASN A 104 -4.01 1.91 2.63
CA ASN A 104 -3.59 0.77 1.83
C ASN A 104 -2.78 1.31 0.65
N LEU A 105 -1.50 0.94 0.58
CA LEU A 105 -0.63 1.30 -0.53
C LEU A 105 -1.15 0.55 -1.77
N SER A 106 -2.05 1.18 -2.52
CA SER A 106 -2.45 0.70 -3.84
C SER A 106 -1.49 1.32 -4.84
N LEU A 107 -0.79 0.47 -5.58
CA LEU A 107 -0.20 0.89 -6.84
C LEU A 107 -1.31 1.43 -7.75
N PRO A 108 -1.02 2.35 -8.69
CA PRO A 108 -1.99 2.77 -9.68
C PRO A 108 -2.54 1.53 -10.41
N ASP A 109 -3.80 1.18 -10.17
CA ASP A 109 -4.49 0.14 -10.93
C ASP A 109 -4.66 0.64 -12.36
N ILE A 110 -4.53 -0.28 -13.32
CA ILE A 110 -4.94 -0.02 -14.71
C ILE A 110 -6.43 0.36 -14.65
N ILE A 111 -6.76 1.60 -15.04
CA ILE A 111 -8.15 2.07 -15.11
C ILE A 111 -8.86 1.18 -16.14
N GLY A 112 -9.79 0.34 -15.69
CA GLY A 112 -10.62 -0.45 -16.59
C GLY A 112 -11.50 0.45 -17.47
N ASP A 113 -11.85 -0.02 -18.67
CA ASP A 113 -12.58 0.75 -19.68
C ASP A 113 -14.01 1.14 -19.26
N TYR A 114 -14.53 0.56 -18.17
CA TYR A 114 -15.89 0.78 -17.68
C TYR A 114 -15.91 1.29 -16.23
N ALA A 115 -16.79 2.25 -15.93
CA ALA A 115 -17.02 2.79 -14.60
C ALA A 115 -18.52 2.75 -14.24
N VAL A 116 -18.85 2.13 -13.10
CA VAL A 116 -20.24 1.99 -12.60
C VAL A 116 -20.39 2.69 -11.25
N LYS A 117 -21.51 3.39 -11.06
CA LYS A 117 -21.95 3.94 -9.76
C LYS A 117 -23.36 3.45 -9.44
N PHE A 118 -23.60 3.13 -8.18
CA PHE A 118 -24.94 2.75 -7.69
C PHE A 118 -25.60 3.94 -7.00
N ILE A 119 -26.92 4.07 -7.14
CA ILE A 119 -27.73 5.00 -6.36
C ILE A 119 -28.58 4.21 -5.34
N CYS A 120 -28.39 4.51 -4.06
CA CYS A 120 -29.10 3.86 -2.97
C CYS A 120 -30.36 4.67 -2.62
N LYS A 121 -31.53 4.14 -2.99
CA LYS A 121 -32.85 4.71 -2.66
C LYS A 121 -33.85 3.62 -2.32
N ASP A 122 -34.84 3.95 -1.50
CA ASP A 122 -35.95 3.04 -1.20
C ASP A 122 -37.02 3.04 -2.31
N LYS A 123 -38.07 2.20 -2.13
CA LYS A 123 -39.19 2.13 -3.07
C LYS A 123 -40.04 3.41 -3.13
N SER A 124 -39.94 4.28 -2.13
CA SER A 124 -40.62 5.58 -2.07
C SER A 124 -39.81 6.73 -2.69
N GLY A 125 -38.55 6.47 -3.05
CA GLY A 125 -37.62 7.47 -3.58
C GLY A 125 -36.80 8.19 -2.50
N LYS A 126 -36.88 7.78 -1.24
CA LYS A 126 -36.01 8.31 -0.17
C LYS A 126 -34.58 7.89 -0.46
N ILE A 127 -33.70 8.88 -0.51
CA ILE A 127 -32.26 8.68 -0.75
C ILE A 127 -31.59 8.25 0.55
N TYR A 128 -30.76 7.21 0.46
CA TYR A 128 -29.88 6.76 1.53
C TYR A 128 -28.54 7.50 1.43
N ALA A 129 -28.51 8.74 1.93
CA ALA A 129 -27.33 9.59 1.91
C ALA A 129 -26.44 9.35 3.15
N ASN A 130 -25.12 9.37 2.96
CA ASN A 130 -24.14 9.11 4.03
C ASN A 130 -24.30 7.75 4.72
N GLU A 131 -24.88 6.76 4.04
CA GLU A 131 -25.05 5.41 4.55
C GLU A 131 -23.82 4.56 4.22
N ARG A 132 -23.40 3.72 5.17
CA ARG A 132 -22.25 2.82 4.98
C ARG A 132 -22.66 1.63 4.14
N TYR A 133 -21.76 1.18 3.27
CA TYR A 133 -21.96 0.01 2.44
C TYR A 133 -20.70 -0.86 2.33
N ILE A 134 -20.90 -2.13 2.01
CA ILE A 134 -19.87 -3.04 1.52
C ILE A 134 -20.20 -3.38 0.07
N ALA A 135 -19.28 -3.10 -0.84
CA ALA A 135 -19.32 -3.57 -2.22
C ALA A 135 -18.40 -4.78 -2.37
N THR A 136 -18.91 -5.88 -2.91
CA THR A 136 -18.10 -7.05 -3.27
C THR A 136 -17.84 -6.99 -4.77
N LEU A 137 -16.57 -6.86 -5.13
CA LEU A 137 -16.10 -6.84 -6.52
C LEU A 137 -16.03 -8.26 -7.11
N PRO A 138 -15.98 -8.42 -8.43
CA PRO A 138 -15.94 -9.71 -9.13
C PRO A 138 -14.78 -10.62 -8.70
N ASN A 139 -13.63 -10.03 -8.37
CA ASN A 139 -12.47 -10.74 -7.84
C ASN A 139 -12.62 -11.18 -6.37
N GLY A 140 -13.80 -10.98 -5.76
CA GLY A 140 -14.08 -11.27 -4.36
C GLY A 140 -13.59 -10.21 -3.37
N LYS A 141 -12.91 -9.15 -3.83
CA LYS A 141 -12.45 -8.04 -2.98
C LYS A 141 -13.65 -7.28 -2.42
N LYS A 142 -13.69 -7.14 -1.11
CA LYS A 142 -14.70 -6.31 -0.42
C LYS A 142 -14.17 -4.90 -0.24
N VAL A 143 -14.96 -3.92 -0.65
CA VAL A 143 -14.66 -2.49 -0.56
C VAL A 143 -15.72 -1.83 0.30
N GLN A 144 -15.29 -1.24 1.42
CA GLN A 144 -16.17 -0.46 2.28
C GLN A 144 -16.24 0.98 1.77
N GLY A 145 -17.43 1.57 1.84
CA GLY A 145 -17.61 2.96 1.46
C GLY A 145 -18.81 3.59 2.16
N GLN A 146 -19.02 4.88 1.87
CA GLN A 146 -20.16 5.63 2.33
C GLN A 146 -20.79 6.33 1.12
N THR A 147 -22.13 6.32 1.03
CA THR A 147 -22.83 7.02 -0.04
C THR A 147 -22.70 8.53 0.12
N ASP A 148 -22.69 9.27 -0.99
CA ASP A 148 -22.66 10.73 -0.95
C ASP A 148 -24.01 11.34 -0.51
N LYS A 149 -24.08 12.66 -0.47
CA LYS A 149 -25.29 13.43 -0.14
C LYS A 149 -26.50 13.14 -1.04
N ASN A 150 -26.27 12.58 -2.22
CA ASN A 150 -27.27 12.21 -3.22
C ASN A 150 -27.50 10.68 -3.27
N GLY A 151 -26.89 9.92 -2.36
CA GLY A 151 -27.02 8.47 -2.24
C GLY A 151 -26.18 7.68 -3.26
N TYR A 152 -25.23 8.31 -3.94
CA TYR A 152 -24.33 7.60 -4.86
C TYR A 152 -23.17 6.94 -4.12
N THR A 153 -22.79 5.75 -4.58
CA THR A 153 -21.53 5.12 -4.19
C THR A 153 -20.34 5.77 -4.91
N GLN A 154 -19.13 5.42 -4.52
CA GLN A 154 -17.96 5.66 -5.36
C GLN A 154 -18.07 4.94 -6.71
N ALA A 155 -17.28 5.36 -7.69
CA ALA A 155 -17.18 4.65 -8.96
C ALA A 155 -16.36 3.37 -8.79
N PHE A 156 -16.89 2.27 -9.32
CA PHE A 156 -16.19 1.01 -9.44
C PHE A 156 -15.76 0.83 -10.89
N HIS A 157 -14.48 0.52 -11.10
CA HIS A 157 -13.91 0.36 -12.44
C HIS A 157 -13.75 -1.13 -12.75
N SER A 158 -14.06 -1.50 -13.99
CA SER A 158 -13.99 -2.87 -14.48
C SER A 158 -13.43 -2.90 -15.90
N VAL A 159 -12.81 -4.02 -16.24
CA VAL A 159 -12.30 -4.34 -17.59
C VAL A 159 -13.28 -5.16 -18.42
N ASP A 160 -14.40 -5.63 -17.83
CA ASP A 160 -15.42 -6.47 -18.48
C ASP A 160 -16.84 -5.94 -18.17
N GLU A 161 -17.67 -5.78 -19.20
CA GLU A 161 -19.05 -5.29 -19.06
C GLU A 161 -19.99 -6.25 -18.31
N ASN A 162 -19.64 -7.54 -18.20
CA ASN A 162 -20.47 -8.57 -17.57
C ASN A 162 -20.14 -8.84 -16.09
N GLU A 163 -19.26 -8.04 -15.52
CA GLU A 163 -18.85 -8.19 -14.13
C GLU A 163 -19.95 -7.77 -13.13
N THR A 164 -20.22 -8.63 -12.15
CA THR A 164 -21.24 -8.36 -11.11
C THR A 164 -20.60 -7.77 -9.86
N ILE A 165 -21.09 -6.60 -9.46
CA ILE A 165 -20.76 -5.96 -8.18
C ILE A 165 -21.98 -6.10 -7.25
N THR A 166 -21.79 -6.72 -6.10
CA THR A 166 -22.85 -6.86 -5.09
C THR A 166 -22.71 -5.75 -4.06
N LEU A 167 -23.80 -5.02 -3.79
CA LEU A 167 -23.81 -3.95 -2.80
C LEU A 167 -24.68 -4.32 -1.59
N GLU A 168 -24.11 -4.24 -0.40
CA GLU A 168 -24.80 -4.44 0.88
C GLU A 168 -24.76 -3.15 1.70
N LEU A 169 -25.93 -2.58 2.00
CA LEU A 169 -26.04 -1.45 2.92
C LEU A 169 -25.94 -1.95 4.36
N ILE A 170 -25.03 -1.34 5.13
CA ILE A 170 -24.88 -1.62 6.55
C ILE A 170 -25.77 -0.62 7.30
N SER A 171 -27.06 -0.95 7.43
CA SER A 171 -27.95 -0.21 8.32
C SER A 171 -27.50 -0.42 9.76
N ARG A 172 -27.55 0.66 10.56
CA ARG A 172 -27.59 0.54 12.02
C ARG A 172 -28.89 -0.09 12.48
#